data_AF-A0A7S0TAF8-F1
#
_entry.id   AF-A0A7S0TAF8-F1
#
_cell.length_a   1.000
_cell.length_b   1.000
_cell.length_c   1.000
_cell.angle_alpha   90.00
_cell.angle_beta   90.00
_cell.angle_gamma   90.00
#
_symmetry.space_group_name_H-M   'P 1'
#
loop_
_entity.id
_entity.type
_entity.pdbx_description
1 polymer ?
#
loop_
_entity_poly.entity_id
_entity_poly.type
_entity_poly.pdbx_seq_one_letter_code
_entity_poly.pdbx_strand_id
1 'polypeptide(L)'
;QFRLFIEAMDNQLSDKSIAPPELEALREARKANADPKEMTLKIYELMIERAMRYDEDPETSTLTPTGFDIPNNLDVPEVKKEFAHLYSYGMMLMNRGMLDGETLKGIVIERLIKRTELTPEEFDKWLGY
;
A
#
# COMPACT_ATOMS: atom_id res chain seq x y z
N GLN A 1 6.99 9.25 14.26
CA GLN A 1 6.08 8.16 13.82
C GLN A 1 6.68 7.35 12.66
N PHE A 2 7.18 7.98 11.59
CA PHE A 2 7.70 7.27 10.40
C PHE A 2 8.95 6.40 10.59
N ARG A 3 9.82 6.74 11.57
CA ARG A 3 10.99 5.93 11.93
C ARG A 3 10.62 4.52 12.37
N LEU A 4 9.56 4.39 13.16
CA LEU A 4 9.08 3.11 13.68
C LEU A 4 8.52 2.22 12.57
N PHE A 5 7.96 2.81 11.52
CA PHE A 5 7.37 2.06 10.40
C PHE A 5 8.42 1.37 9.53
N ILE A 6 9.51 2.08 9.19
CA ILE A 6 10.63 1.52 8.42
C ILE A 6 11.31 0.40 9.23
N GLU A 7 11.63 0.68 10.50
CA GLU A 7 12.30 -0.29 11.37
C GLU A 7 11.41 -1.52 11.66
N ALA A 8 10.09 -1.35 11.78
CA ALA A 8 9.16 -2.47 11.92
C ALA A 8 9.16 -3.35 10.67
N MET A 9 8.99 -2.77 9.48
CA MET A 9 8.97 -3.56 8.24
C MET A 9 10.27 -4.33 8.01
N ASP A 10 11.42 -3.72 8.27
CA ASP A 10 12.73 -4.37 8.14
C ASP A 10 12.91 -5.60 9.03
N ASN A 11 12.33 -5.55 10.22
CA ASN A 11 12.41 -6.62 11.19
C ASN A 11 11.36 -7.70 10.96
N GLN A 12 10.26 -7.35 10.31
CA GLN A 12 9.18 -8.26 9.97
C GLN A 12 9.47 -9.09 8.72
N LEU A 13 10.31 -8.64 7.78
CA LEU A 13 10.61 -9.43 6.57
C LEU A 13 11.30 -10.77 6.90
N SER A 14 10.70 -11.88 6.50
CA SER A 14 11.27 -13.24 6.62
C SER A 14 12.65 -13.35 5.96
N ASP A 15 12.81 -12.70 4.81
CA ASP A 15 14.07 -12.53 4.11
C ASP A 15 14.20 -11.06 3.68
N LYS A 16 15.35 -10.44 3.91
CA LYS A 16 15.59 -9.05 3.49
C LYS A 16 15.76 -8.91 1.99
N SER A 17 16.05 -10.01 1.29
CA SER A 17 16.18 -10.04 -0.17
C SER A 17 14.84 -9.87 -0.91
N ILE A 18 13.72 -10.13 -0.22
CA ILE A 18 12.35 -9.98 -0.76
C ILE A 18 11.72 -8.64 -0.41
N ALA A 19 12.48 -7.69 0.13
CA ALA A 19 11.96 -6.37 0.49
C ALA A 19 11.35 -5.65 -0.73
N PRO A 20 10.20 -4.95 -0.56
CA PRO A 20 9.63 -4.19 -1.66
C PRO A 20 10.51 -2.98 -1.98
N PRO A 21 10.68 -2.59 -3.25
CA PRO A 21 11.50 -1.43 -3.63
C PRO A 21 11.03 -0.12 -2.97
N GLU A 22 9.77 -0.04 -2.57
CA GLU A 22 9.17 1.08 -1.83
C GLU A 22 9.81 1.28 -0.45
N LEU A 23 10.35 0.22 0.17
CA LEU A 23 11.06 0.33 1.45
C LEU A 23 12.36 1.11 1.27
N GLU A 24 13.14 0.79 0.23
CA GLU A 24 14.34 1.57 -0.09
C GLU A 24 14.00 2.98 -0.56
N ALA A 25 12.96 3.14 -1.39
CA ALA A 25 12.51 4.48 -1.81
C ALA A 25 12.14 5.36 -0.61
N LEU A 26 11.49 4.79 0.40
CA LEU A 26 11.17 5.49 1.64
C LEU A 26 12.42 5.85 2.46
N ARG A 27 13.41 4.95 2.51
CA ARG A 27 14.70 5.24 3.18
C ARG A 27 15.48 6.34 2.47
N GLU A 28 15.55 6.30 1.15
CA GLU A 28 16.26 7.31 0.35
C GLU A 28 15.59 8.68 0.48
N ALA A 29 14.26 8.76 0.39
CA ALA A 29 13.51 10.00 0.63
C ALA A 29 13.82 10.57 2.03
N ARG A 30 13.89 9.71 3.05
CA ARG A 30 14.26 10.14 4.41
C ARG A 30 15.71 10.63 4.49
N LYS A 31 16.67 9.92 3.89
CA LYS A 31 18.08 10.35 3.85
C LYS A 31 18.23 11.70 3.16
N ALA A 32 17.43 11.95 2.12
CA ALA A 32 17.39 13.21 1.39
C ALA A 32 16.66 14.35 2.14
N ASN A 33 16.08 14.09 3.32
CA ASN A 33 15.18 15.02 4.01
C ASN A 33 14.06 15.52 3.10
N ALA A 34 13.45 14.61 2.34
CA ALA A 34 12.30 14.87 1.49
C ALA A 34 11.19 15.61 2.26
N ASP A 35 10.42 16.41 1.54
CA ASP A 35 9.35 17.19 2.14
C ASP A 35 8.22 16.27 2.67
N PRO A 36 7.36 16.78 3.56
CA PRO A 36 6.30 15.96 4.16
C PRO A 36 5.37 15.27 3.16
N LYS A 37 5.08 15.88 2.00
CA LYS A 37 4.18 15.29 1.00
C LYS A 37 4.86 14.13 0.29
N GLU A 38 6.11 14.29 -0.12
CA GLU A 38 6.90 13.20 -0.69
C GLU A 38 7.04 12.05 0.32
N MET A 39 7.25 12.36 1.60
CA MET A 39 7.31 11.35 2.64
C MET A 39 5.98 10.61 2.81
N THR A 40 4.87 11.34 2.87
CA THR A 40 3.52 10.74 2.92
C THR A 40 3.26 9.85 1.71
N LEU A 41 3.65 10.27 0.52
CA LEU A 41 3.56 9.48 -0.71
C LEU A 41 4.28 8.14 -0.54
N LYS A 42 5.56 8.16 -0.17
CA LYS A 42 6.37 6.93 -0.04
C LYS A 42 5.83 5.97 1.02
N ILE A 43 5.26 6.50 2.10
CA ILE A 43 4.62 5.67 3.13
C ILE A 43 3.36 5.01 2.58
N TYR A 44 2.53 5.77 1.87
CA TYR A 44 1.30 5.24 1.29
C TYR A 44 1.60 4.15 0.25
N GLU A 45 2.58 4.37 -0.63
CA GLU A 45 3.05 3.35 -1.57
C GLU A 45 3.51 2.08 -0.84
N LEU A 46 4.35 2.22 0.19
CA LEU A 46 4.85 1.09 0.96
C LEU A 46 3.73 0.34 1.71
N MET A 47 2.74 1.06 2.24
CA MET A 47 1.57 0.44 2.88
C MET A 47 0.77 -0.41 1.90
N ILE A 48 0.51 0.09 0.70
CA ILE A 48 -0.18 -0.67 -0.35
C ILE A 48 0.62 -1.93 -0.69
N GLU A 49 1.93 -1.81 -0.93
CA GLU A 49 2.74 -2.95 -1.33
C GLU A 49 2.86 -3.99 -0.21
N ARG A 50 2.98 -3.56 1.05
CA ARG A 50 2.95 -4.46 2.21
C ARG A 50 1.66 -5.30 2.22
N ALA A 51 0.52 -4.64 2.13
CA ALA A 51 -0.79 -5.30 2.19
C ALA A 51 -1.07 -6.18 0.97
N MET A 52 -0.56 -5.82 -0.21
CA MET A 52 -0.89 -6.51 -1.47
C MET A 52 0.12 -7.59 -1.88
N ARG A 53 1.32 -7.61 -1.30
CA ARG A 53 2.38 -8.56 -1.68
C ARG A 53 2.83 -9.48 -0.57
N TYR A 54 2.43 -9.24 0.67
CA TYR A 54 2.90 -10.03 1.81
C TYR A 54 1.75 -10.45 2.71
N ASP A 55 1.81 -11.69 3.16
CA ASP A 55 1.01 -12.19 4.27
C ASP A 55 1.78 -11.94 5.56
N GLU A 56 1.09 -11.46 6.60
CA GLU A 56 1.66 -11.28 7.94
C GLU A 56 1.30 -12.50 8.81
N ASP A 57 2.32 -13.21 9.29
CA ASP A 57 2.16 -14.27 10.25
C ASP A 57 1.72 -13.66 11.61
N PRO A 58 0.54 -14.04 12.14
CA PRO A 58 -0.01 -13.38 13.32
C PRO A 58 0.74 -13.71 14.63
N GLU A 59 1.56 -14.76 14.65
CA GLU A 59 2.31 -15.17 15.84
C GLU A 59 3.69 -14.52 15.89
N THR A 60 4.33 -14.38 14.73
CA THR A 60 5.71 -13.90 14.61
C THR A 60 5.81 -12.49 14.02
N SER A 61 4.70 -11.95 13.52
CA SER A 61 4.64 -10.72 12.71
C SER A 61 5.53 -10.77 11.46
N THR A 62 5.89 -11.98 11.01
CA THR A 62 6.78 -12.17 9.87
C THR A 62 6.01 -11.94 8.57
N LEU A 63 6.59 -11.19 7.65
CA LEU A 63 6.06 -10.96 6.30
C LEU A 63 6.67 -11.97 5.33
N THR A 64 5.81 -12.74 4.68
CA THR A 64 6.17 -13.66 3.60
C THR A 64 5.45 -13.26 2.32
N PRO A 65 6.04 -13.44 1.12
CA PRO A 65 5.37 -13.10 -0.12
C PRO A 65 4.03 -13.84 -0.22
N THR A 66 2.98 -13.10 -0.52
CA THR A 66 1.64 -13.65 -0.65
C THR A 66 1.55 -14.50 -1.91
N GLY A 67 0.96 -15.69 -1.78
CA GLY A 67 0.57 -16.53 -2.92
C GLY A 67 -0.80 -16.16 -3.47
N PHE A 68 -1.41 -15.10 -2.96
CA PHE A 68 -2.80 -14.78 -3.19
C PHE A 68 -3.02 -14.10 -4.54
N ASP A 69 -3.94 -14.66 -5.33
CA ASP A 69 -4.24 -14.21 -6.68
C ASP A 69 -5.40 -13.21 -6.68
N ILE A 70 -5.09 -11.91 -6.65
CA ILE A 70 -6.07 -10.84 -6.44
C ILE A 70 -7.22 -10.86 -7.47
N PRO A 71 -7.00 -10.91 -8.80
CA PRO A 71 -8.07 -10.93 -9.79
C PRO A 71 -9.08 -12.08 -9.58
N ASN A 72 -8.61 -13.25 -9.13
CA ASN A 72 -9.45 -14.44 -8.96
C ASN A 72 -10.12 -14.54 -7.59
N ASN A 73 -9.94 -13.54 -6.72
CA ASN A 73 -10.45 -13.54 -5.35
C ASN A 73 -11.17 -12.23 -4.98
N LEU A 74 -11.68 -11.48 -5.96
CA LEU A 74 -12.39 -10.20 -5.73
C LEU A 74 -13.71 -10.37 -4.97
N ASP A 75 -14.26 -11.59 -4.92
CA ASP A 75 -15.45 -11.94 -4.15
C ASP A 75 -15.16 -12.26 -2.69
N VAL A 76 -13.89 -12.45 -2.32
CA VAL A 76 -13.46 -12.67 -0.93
C VAL A 76 -13.65 -11.38 -0.12
N PRO A 77 -14.48 -11.38 0.95
CA PRO A 77 -14.78 -10.17 1.72
C PRO A 77 -13.56 -9.46 2.29
N GLU A 78 -12.56 -10.22 2.72
CA GLU A 78 -11.32 -9.73 3.30
C GLU A 78 -10.51 -8.94 2.27
N VAL A 79 -10.46 -9.40 1.01
CA VAL A 79 -9.79 -8.70 -0.09
C VAL A 79 -10.46 -7.37 -0.34
N LYS A 80 -11.78 -7.36 -0.49
CA LYS A 80 -12.55 -6.14 -0.68
C LYS A 80 -12.37 -5.16 0.50
N LYS A 81 -12.33 -5.67 1.73
CA LYS A 81 -12.11 -4.87 2.93
C LYS A 81 -10.73 -4.22 2.94
N GLU A 82 -9.69 -4.95 2.56
CA GLU A 82 -8.32 -4.42 2.51
C GLU A 82 -8.17 -3.33 1.44
N PHE A 83 -8.71 -3.57 0.24
CA PHE A 83 -8.75 -2.56 -0.82
C PHE A 83 -9.54 -1.32 -0.42
N ALA A 84 -10.71 -1.50 0.23
CA ALA A 84 -11.51 -0.39 0.74
C ALA A 84 -10.74 0.41 1.81
N HIS A 85 -9.98 -0.26 2.68
CA HIS A 85 -9.15 0.40 3.68
C HIS A 85 -8.06 1.27 3.03
N LEU A 86 -7.30 0.71 2.09
CA LEU A 86 -6.22 1.42 1.39
C LEU A 86 -6.75 2.62 0.59
N TYR A 87 -7.83 2.42 -0.17
CA TYR A 87 -8.49 3.49 -0.92
C TYR A 87 -8.97 4.61 0.01
N SER A 88 -9.67 4.26 1.09
CA SER A 88 -10.17 5.24 2.07
C SER A 88 -9.05 6.00 2.76
N TYR A 89 -7.93 5.32 3.04
CA TYR A 89 -6.75 5.96 3.61
C TYR A 89 -6.14 6.99 2.65
N GLY A 90 -5.99 6.65 1.37
CA GLY A 90 -5.57 7.60 0.34
C GLY A 90 -6.48 8.84 0.28
N MET A 91 -7.80 8.64 0.26
CA MET A 91 -8.78 9.73 0.28
C MET A 91 -8.66 10.60 1.55
N MET A 92 -8.38 9.99 2.71
CA MET A 92 -8.11 10.71 3.95
C MET A 92 -6.86 11.60 3.83
N LEU A 93 -5.77 11.09 3.24
CA LEU A 93 -4.54 11.87 3.03
C LEU A 93 -4.79 13.07 2.11
N MET A 94 -5.58 12.88 1.05
CA MET A 94 -5.98 13.97 0.16
C MET A 94 -6.83 15.01 0.89
N ASN A 95 -7.84 14.58 1.64
CA ASN A 95 -8.71 15.49 2.41
C ASN A 95 -7.96 16.29 3.49
N ARG A 96 -6.82 15.78 3.96
CA ARG A 96 -5.92 16.47 4.89
C ARG A 96 -4.88 17.36 4.22
N GLY A 97 -4.90 17.48 2.88
CA GLY A 97 -3.94 18.25 2.10
C GLY A 97 -2.53 17.66 2.09
N MET A 98 -2.38 16.39 2.47
CA MET A 98 -1.09 15.70 2.50
C MET A 98 -0.71 15.10 1.13
N LEU A 99 -1.71 14.82 0.29
CA LEU A 99 -1.56 14.43 -1.11
C LEU A 99 -2.53 15.24 -1.97
N ASP A 100 -2.17 15.52 -3.21
CA ASP A 100 -3.10 16.07 -4.19
C ASP A 100 -3.86 14.95 -4.92
N GLY A 101 -4.99 15.32 -5.53
CA GLY A 101 -5.90 14.37 -6.17
C GLY A 101 -5.31 13.70 -7.41
N GLU A 102 -4.45 14.39 -8.18
CA GLU A 102 -3.83 13.80 -9.38
C GLU A 102 -2.81 12.74 -8.98
N THR A 103 -1.95 13.05 -8.00
CA THR A 103 -1.00 12.10 -7.42
C THR A 103 -1.71 10.89 -6.82
N LEU A 104 -2.76 11.12 -6.02
CA LEU A 104 -3.53 10.02 -5.43
C LEU A 104 -4.17 9.13 -6.51
N LYS A 105 -4.81 9.74 -7.51
CA LYS A 105 -5.44 9.00 -8.60
C LYS A 105 -4.44 8.12 -9.34
N GLY A 106 -3.24 8.65 -9.63
CA GLY A 106 -2.17 7.87 -10.27
C GLY A 106 -1.80 6.63 -9.45
N ILE A 107 -1.62 6.78 -8.14
CA ILE A 107 -1.28 5.66 -7.25
C ILE A 107 -2.40 4.63 -7.18
N VAL A 108 -3.65 5.07 -7.04
CA VAL A 108 -4.80 4.17 -6.95
C VAL A 108 -4.94 3.36 -8.24
N ILE A 109 -4.78 3.99 -9.40
CA ILE A 109 -4.82 3.30 -10.69
C ILE A 109 -3.70 2.26 -10.78
N GLU A 110 -2.46 2.69 -10.57
CA GLU A 110 -1.27 1.86 -10.79
C GLU A 110 -1.14 0.73 -9.77
N ARG A 111 -1.42 1.01 -8.49
CA ARG A 111 -1.11 0.10 -7.39
C ARG A 111 -2.32 -0.66 -6.84
N LEU A 112 -3.55 -0.19 -7.07
CA LEU A 112 -4.76 -0.90 -6.64
C LEU A 112 -5.53 -1.43 -7.85
N ILE A 113 -6.04 -0.55 -8.71
CA ILE A 113 -6.99 -0.93 -9.78
C ILE A 113 -6.37 -1.95 -10.74
N LYS A 114 -5.14 -1.73 -11.22
CA LYS A 114 -4.46 -2.67 -12.12
C LYS A 114 -4.33 -4.09 -11.58
N ARG A 115 -4.33 -4.28 -10.25
CA ARG A 115 -4.25 -5.61 -9.62
C ARG A 115 -5.58 -6.37 -9.64
N THR A 116 -6.67 -5.66 -9.90
CA THR A 116 -8.02 -6.22 -9.94
C THR A 116 -8.48 -6.55 -11.36
N GLU A 117 -7.73 -6.10 -12.38
CA GLU A 117 -8.15 -6.14 -13.80
C GLU A 117 -9.47 -5.42 -14.10
N LEU A 118 -10.02 -4.65 -13.15
CA LEU A 118 -11.19 -3.82 -13.32
C LEU A 118 -10.82 -2.48 -13.98
N THR A 119 -11.78 -1.89 -14.68
CA THR A 119 -11.72 -0.46 -15.01
C THR A 119 -11.88 0.40 -13.74
N PRO A 120 -11.47 1.68 -13.75
CA PRO A 120 -11.69 2.57 -12.60
C PRO A 120 -13.16 2.65 -12.17
N GLU A 121 -14.10 2.72 -13.12
CA GLU A 121 -15.54 2.76 -12.79
C GLU A 121 -16.03 1.46 -12.15
N GLU A 122 -15.57 0.30 -12.65
CA GLU A 122 -15.91 -1.00 -12.09
C GLU A 122 -15.31 -1.19 -10.70
N PHE A 123 -14.09 -0.70 -10.48
CA PHE A 123 -13.42 -0.75 -9.20
C PHE A 123 -14.16 0.08 -8.14
N ASP A 124 -14.56 1.32 -8.47
CA ASP A 124 -15.34 2.16 -7.55
C ASP A 124 -16.67 1.48 -7.19
N LYS A 125 -17.39 0.93 -8.19
CA LYS A 125 -18.62 0.17 -7.97
C LYS A 125 -18.39 -1.09 -7.13
N TRP A 126 -17.29 -1.80 -7.37
CA TRP A 126 -16.91 -2.99 -6.60
C TRP A 126 -16.66 -2.63 -5.13
N LEU A 127 -16.02 -1.49 -4.85
CA LEU A 127 -15.83 -0.98 -3.49
C LEU A 127 -17.12 -0.46 -2.85
N GLY A 128 -18.12 -0.06 -3.64
CA GLY A 128 -19.41 0.44 -3.19
C GLY A 128 -19.50 1.97 -3.14
N TYR A 129 -18.70 2.65 -3.99
CA TYR A 129 -18.77 4.08 -4.24
C TYR A 129 -19.67 4.41 -5.44
#